data_AF-Q7QCF5-F1
#
_entry.id   AF-Q7QCF5-F1
#
_cell.length_a   1.000
_cell.length_b   1.000
_cell.length_c   1.000
_cell.angle_alpha   90.00
_cell.angle_beta   90.00
_cell.angle_gamma   90.00
#
_symmetry.space_group_name_H-M   'P 1'
#
loop_
_entity.id
_entity.type
_entity.pdbx_description
1 polymer ?
#
loop_
_entity_poly.entity_id
_entity_poly.type
_entity_poly.pdbx_seq_one_letter_code
_entity_poly.pdbx_strand_id
1 'polypeptide(L)'
;MTLLRIVRTVASAVKSFPNNVHSLPVASCRTFATSNAMANCVREIEGDLFSAPKDHSLAHCVAADLKMGAGIAVRFKQLYGKVDELKAQNADVGGVAVLADGSSRYVYYLITKKTYNLKPTYDDLTKSLRAMKEHMAKSGVGKLAIPRIGCGIDGLEWGKVKEILNTVFGEDSAYEIVVYNYVPK
;
A
#
# COMPACT_ATOMS: atom_id res chain seq x y z
N MET A 1 -7.88 -34.24 58.05
CA MET A 1 -9.20 -34.20 58.72
C MET A 1 -9.36 -32.76 59.20
N THR A 2 -10.20 -31.88 58.64
CA THR A 2 -11.66 -31.92 58.39
C THR A 2 -11.98 -30.79 57.38
N LEU A 3 -12.63 -31.04 56.23
CA LEU A 3 -14.05 -30.76 55.86
C LEU A 3 -14.54 -29.32 56.22
N LEU A 4 -15.33 -28.53 55.47
CA LEU A 4 -16.11 -28.63 54.23
C LEU A 4 -16.66 -27.21 53.88
N ARG A 5 -16.82 -26.92 52.58
CA ARG A 5 -17.74 -25.99 51.82
C ARG A 5 -18.63 -24.96 52.55
N ILE A 6 -18.88 -23.80 51.90
CA ILE A 6 -20.20 -23.31 51.35
C ILE A 6 -19.97 -21.92 50.67
N VAL A 7 -20.19 -21.63 49.36
CA VAL A 7 -21.34 -21.51 48.40
C VAL A 7 -21.94 -20.08 48.22
N ARG A 8 -21.97 -19.60 46.95
CA ARG A 8 -22.89 -18.66 46.21
C ARG A 8 -22.95 -17.16 46.57
N THR A 9 -22.63 -16.25 45.64
CA THR A 9 -23.45 -15.67 44.52
C THR A 9 -24.33 -14.51 44.96
N VAL A 10 -24.09 -13.32 44.40
CA VAL A 10 -25.04 -12.19 44.35
C VAL A 10 -25.10 -11.63 42.93
N ALA A 11 -26.33 -11.40 42.48
CA ALA A 11 -26.71 -10.83 41.19
C ALA A 11 -27.54 -9.55 41.41
N SER A 12 -27.49 -8.67 40.41
CA SER A 12 -28.50 -7.68 40.01
C SER A 12 -28.60 -6.35 40.77
N ALA A 13 -28.46 -5.26 40.00
CA ALA A 13 -29.28 -4.05 40.14
C ALA A 13 -29.18 -3.18 38.86
N VAL A 14 -30.23 -3.22 38.05
CA VAL A 14 -30.54 -2.29 36.95
C VAL A 14 -31.15 -1.02 37.56
N LYS A 15 -30.74 0.18 37.12
CA LYS A 15 -31.45 1.44 37.41
C LYS A 15 -31.75 2.21 36.13
N SER A 16 -33.03 2.58 36.03
CA SER A 16 -33.73 3.28 34.96
C SER A 16 -33.53 4.81 35.04
N PHE A 17 -33.59 5.49 33.88
CA PHE A 17 -33.60 6.96 33.76
C PHE A 17 -34.96 7.43 33.19
N PRO A 18 -35.54 8.54 33.69
CA PRO A 18 -36.84 9.04 33.25
C PRO A 18 -36.77 10.05 32.07
N ASN A 19 -37.88 10.08 31.33
CA ASN A 19 -38.24 11.02 30.25
C ASN A 19 -38.83 12.33 30.81
N ASN A 20 -38.57 13.50 30.19
CA ASN A 20 -39.60 14.40 29.61
C ASN A 20 -38.99 15.60 28.87
N VAL A 21 -39.75 16.10 27.90
CA VAL A 21 -39.48 17.06 26.82
C VAL A 21 -40.03 18.46 27.11
N HIS A 22 -39.40 19.52 26.57
CA HIS A 22 -40.09 20.61 25.85
C HIS A 22 -39.12 21.56 25.08
N SER A 23 -39.19 21.45 23.75
CA SER A 23 -39.18 22.46 22.66
C SER A 23 -38.28 23.71 22.70
N LEU A 24 -37.48 23.91 21.63
CA LEU A 24 -37.22 25.15 20.85
C LEU A 24 -36.37 24.82 19.58
N PRO A 25 -36.32 25.67 18.54
CA PRO A 25 -36.90 25.48 17.20
C PRO A 25 -36.06 24.70 16.17
N VAL A 26 -36.75 24.31 15.08
CA VAL A 26 -36.22 23.69 13.86
C VAL A 26 -35.20 24.58 13.18
N ALA A 27 -33.96 24.11 13.04
CA ALA A 27 -33.00 24.57 12.04
C ALA A 27 -32.69 23.42 11.09
N SER A 28 -33.36 23.42 9.95
CA SER A 28 -32.94 22.69 8.76
C SER A 28 -31.68 23.36 8.22
N CYS A 29 -30.51 22.77 8.41
CA CYS A 29 -29.36 23.05 7.56
C CYS A 29 -29.07 21.82 6.70
N ARG A 30 -29.47 21.88 5.43
CA ARG A 30 -29.07 20.93 4.41
C ARG A 30 -27.56 21.05 4.17
N THR A 31 -26.90 19.89 4.25
CA THR A 31 -25.76 19.41 3.45
C THR A 31 -24.74 20.41 2.95
N PHE A 32 -23.46 20.14 3.26
CA PHE A 32 -22.46 20.11 2.21
C PHE A 32 -21.80 18.73 2.22
N ALA A 33 -21.98 18.01 1.11
CA ALA A 33 -21.05 16.97 0.72
C ALA A 33 -19.66 17.61 0.80
N THR A 34 -18.76 17.02 1.59
CA THR A 34 -17.34 17.28 1.37
C THR A 34 -17.09 16.88 -0.06
N SER A 35 -16.84 17.88 -0.90
CA SER A 35 -16.19 17.68 -2.18
C SER A 35 -14.96 16.84 -1.88
N ASN A 36 -15.04 15.54 -2.16
CA ASN A 36 -13.92 14.62 -2.06
C ASN A 36 -12.98 14.99 -3.20
N ALA A 37 -12.30 16.13 -3.08
CA ALA A 37 -11.08 16.36 -3.81
C ALA A 37 -10.14 15.28 -3.28
N MET A 38 -10.10 14.13 -3.96
CA MET A 38 -9.18 13.06 -3.64
C MET A 38 -7.81 13.71 -3.50
N ALA A 39 -7.23 13.64 -2.30
CA ALA A 39 -5.90 14.15 -2.07
C ALA A 39 -4.97 13.44 -3.06
N ASN A 40 -4.38 14.20 -3.99
CA ASN A 40 -3.45 13.66 -4.96
C ASN A 40 -2.09 13.48 -4.26
N CYS A 41 -1.90 12.33 -3.61
CA CYS A 41 -0.66 11.98 -2.90
C CYS A 41 0.51 11.65 -3.85
N VAL A 42 0.23 11.56 -5.16
CA VAL A 42 1.20 11.24 -6.21
C VAL A 42 1.77 12.51 -6.83
N ARG A 43 3.09 12.69 -6.69
CA ARG A 43 3.89 13.71 -7.39
C ARG A 43 4.69 13.06 -8.51
N GLU A 44 4.70 13.66 -9.70
CA GLU A 44 5.50 13.19 -10.83
C GLU A 44 6.67 14.14 -11.07
N ILE A 45 7.85 13.58 -11.37
CA ILE A 45 9.05 14.34 -11.75
C ILE A 45 9.79 13.66 -12.89
N GLU A 46 10.53 14.42 -13.67
CA GLU A 46 11.44 13.89 -14.69
C GLU A 46 12.78 13.51 -14.07
N GLY A 47 13.29 12.32 -14.39
CA GLY A 47 14.59 11.88 -13.91
C GLY A 47 14.77 10.37 -13.85
N ASP A 48 15.95 9.96 -13.40
CA ASP A 48 16.26 8.55 -13.13
C ASP A 48 15.74 8.14 -11.76
N LEU A 49 14.92 7.09 -11.71
CA LEU A 49 14.41 6.51 -10.47
C LEU A 49 15.53 6.16 -9.49
N PHE A 50 16.67 5.66 -10.00
CA PHE A 50 17.78 5.24 -9.13
C PHE A 50 18.59 6.40 -8.56
N SER A 51 18.32 7.64 -8.99
CA SER A 51 18.82 8.86 -8.36
C SER A 51 17.93 9.36 -7.21
N ALA A 52 16.83 8.67 -6.91
CA ALA A 52 15.97 9.01 -5.79
C ALA A 52 16.75 9.05 -4.47
N PRO A 53 16.42 9.99 -3.56
CA PRO A 53 17.04 10.07 -2.24
C PRO A 53 17.01 8.74 -1.48
N LYS A 54 18.05 8.46 -0.70
CA LYS A 54 18.21 7.20 0.04
C LYS A 54 17.25 7.03 1.22
N ASP A 55 16.43 8.05 1.53
CA ASP A 55 15.31 7.95 2.47
C ASP A 55 14.00 7.50 1.81
N HIS A 56 13.98 7.33 0.48
CA HIS A 56 12.83 6.79 -0.25
C HIS A 56 13.00 5.30 -0.51
N SER A 57 12.03 4.49 -0.10
CA SER A 57 11.95 3.10 -0.57
C SER A 57 11.63 3.06 -2.06
N LEU A 58 12.04 2.00 -2.76
CA LEU A 58 11.74 1.84 -4.18
C LEU A 58 10.67 0.78 -4.40
N ALA A 59 9.88 0.90 -5.46
CA ALA A 59 9.05 -0.21 -5.92
C ALA A 59 9.06 -0.36 -7.44
N HIS A 60 8.85 -1.60 -7.91
CA HIS A 60 8.53 -1.88 -9.30
C HIS A 60 7.68 -3.15 -9.44
N CYS A 61 7.06 -3.34 -10.61
CA CYS A 61 6.30 -4.55 -10.92
C CYS A 61 7.20 -5.66 -11.46
N VAL A 62 6.91 -6.89 -11.05
CA VAL A 62 7.54 -8.12 -11.55
C VAL A 62 6.52 -9.24 -11.68
N ALA A 63 6.93 -10.31 -12.36
CA ALA A 63 6.22 -11.58 -12.34
C ALA A 63 6.69 -12.45 -11.16
N ALA A 64 5.84 -13.39 -10.74
CA ALA A 64 6.15 -14.36 -9.68
C ALA A 64 7.36 -15.26 -10.02
N ASP A 65 7.65 -15.46 -11.32
CA ASP A 65 8.84 -16.19 -11.77
C ASP A 65 10.17 -15.44 -11.60
N LEU A 66 10.12 -14.15 -11.20
CA LEU A 66 11.26 -13.29 -10.88
C LEU A 66 12.39 -13.30 -11.94
N LYS A 67 12.06 -13.49 -13.22
CA LYS A 67 13.07 -13.50 -14.30
C LYS A 67 13.75 -12.15 -14.48
N MET A 68 12.96 -11.06 -14.41
CA MET A 68 13.40 -9.66 -14.50
C MET A 68 14.33 -9.38 -15.69
N GLY A 69 13.97 -9.86 -16.88
CA GLY A 69 14.82 -9.84 -18.08
C GLY A 69 14.64 -8.64 -19.01
N ALA A 70 13.73 -7.71 -18.72
CA ALA A 70 13.46 -6.55 -19.57
C ALA A 70 13.11 -5.29 -18.77
N GLY A 71 13.23 -4.13 -19.42
CA GLY A 71 12.88 -2.83 -18.85
C GLY A 71 13.67 -2.49 -17.58
N ILE A 72 13.05 -1.70 -16.70
CA ILE A 72 13.68 -1.25 -15.46
C ILE A 72 14.02 -2.40 -14.50
N ALA A 73 13.30 -3.53 -14.60
CA ALA A 73 13.52 -4.70 -13.74
C ALA A 73 14.94 -5.29 -13.89
N VAL A 74 15.55 -5.17 -15.09
CA VAL A 74 16.95 -5.57 -15.30
C VAL A 74 17.87 -4.73 -14.41
N ARG A 75 17.61 -3.42 -14.32
CA ARG A 75 18.43 -2.52 -13.52
C ARG A 75 18.26 -2.76 -12.02
N PHE A 76 17.03 -3.04 -11.55
CA PHE A 76 16.79 -3.51 -10.18
C PHE A 76 17.58 -4.78 -9.88
N LYS A 77 17.54 -5.78 -10.77
CA LYS A 77 18.29 -7.03 -10.61
C LYS A 77 19.80 -6.80 -10.57
N GLN A 78 20.35 -5.89 -11.38
CA GLN A 78 21.77 -5.54 -11.38
C GLN A 78 22.22 -4.84 -10.09
N LEU A 79 21.39 -3.94 -9.56
CA LEU A 79 21.75 -3.13 -8.40
C LEU A 79 21.50 -3.83 -7.07
N TYR A 80 20.40 -4.57 -6.95
CA TYR A 80 19.94 -5.16 -5.69
C TYR A 80 20.16 -6.67 -5.62
N GLY A 81 20.17 -7.36 -6.76
CA GLY A 81 20.42 -8.80 -6.82
C GLY A 81 19.47 -9.61 -5.92
N LYS A 82 20.04 -10.60 -5.22
CA LYS A 82 19.37 -11.42 -4.19
C LYS A 82 18.05 -12.08 -4.64
N VAL A 83 18.02 -12.55 -5.88
CA VAL A 83 16.82 -13.17 -6.47
C VAL A 83 16.40 -14.43 -5.70
N ASP A 84 17.34 -15.17 -5.12
CA ASP A 84 17.00 -16.36 -4.35
C ASP A 84 16.36 -16.04 -2.99
N GLU A 85 16.73 -14.91 -2.37
CA GLU A 85 16.05 -14.39 -1.18
C GLU A 85 14.62 -13.97 -1.50
N LEU A 86 14.41 -13.30 -2.65
CA LEU A 86 13.07 -12.95 -3.13
C LEU A 86 12.21 -14.18 -3.39
N LYS A 87 12.77 -15.22 -4.01
CA LYS A 87 12.07 -16.49 -4.25
C LYS A 87 11.70 -17.20 -2.96
N ALA A 88 12.59 -17.19 -1.96
CA ALA A 88 12.35 -17.84 -0.67
C ALA A 88 11.16 -17.22 0.10
N GLN A 89 10.77 -15.99 -0.22
CA GLN A 89 9.58 -15.35 0.36
C GLN A 89 8.27 -15.93 -0.17
N ASN A 90 8.29 -16.67 -1.29
CA ASN A 90 7.11 -17.29 -1.90
C ASN A 90 5.92 -16.33 -2.06
N ALA A 91 6.19 -15.09 -2.48
CA ALA A 91 5.15 -14.09 -2.72
C ALA A 91 4.33 -14.44 -3.98
N ASP A 92 3.03 -14.60 -3.82
CA ASP A 92 2.08 -14.88 -4.90
C ASP A 92 1.61 -13.61 -5.61
N VAL A 93 0.89 -13.79 -6.73
CA VAL A 93 0.26 -12.70 -7.48
C VAL A 93 -0.71 -11.91 -6.58
N GLY A 94 -0.61 -10.59 -6.61
CA GLY A 94 -1.30 -9.69 -5.68
C GLY A 94 -0.54 -9.47 -4.37
N GLY A 95 0.59 -10.14 -4.17
CA GLY A 95 1.49 -9.94 -3.04
C GLY A 95 2.65 -9.00 -3.34
N VAL A 96 3.59 -8.94 -2.39
CA VAL A 96 4.82 -8.16 -2.51
C VAL A 96 5.98 -8.97 -1.94
N ALA A 97 7.09 -9.02 -2.66
CA ALA A 97 8.37 -9.46 -2.11
C ALA A 97 9.21 -8.24 -1.75
N VAL A 98 10.00 -8.34 -0.69
CA VAL A 98 10.67 -7.19 -0.08
C VAL A 98 12.15 -7.50 0.15
N LEU A 99 13.03 -6.58 -0.24
CA LEU A 99 14.44 -6.60 0.19
C LEU A 99 14.72 -5.39 1.08
N ALA A 100 15.44 -5.61 2.17
CA ALA A 100 16.02 -4.53 2.94
C ALA A 100 17.23 -3.93 2.21
N ASP A 101 17.30 -2.60 2.18
CA ASP A 101 18.41 -1.83 1.61
C ASP A 101 18.91 -0.81 2.64
N GLY A 102 19.74 -1.30 3.56
CA GLY A 102 20.17 -0.55 4.74
C GLY A 102 19.21 -0.74 5.92
N SER A 103 19.20 0.22 6.85
CA SER A 103 18.47 0.10 8.12
C SER A 103 17.01 0.55 8.05
N SER A 104 16.66 1.44 7.13
CA SER A 104 15.34 2.11 7.13
C SER A 104 14.73 2.26 5.73
N ARG A 105 15.24 1.52 4.75
CA ARG A 105 14.80 1.58 3.36
C ARG A 105 14.62 0.17 2.80
N TYR A 106 13.64 0.04 1.92
CA TYR A 106 13.27 -1.22 1.29
C TYR A 106 13.15 -1.09 -0.22
N VAL A 107 13.26 -2.23 -0.89
CA VAL A 107 12.97 -2.40 -2.31
C VAL A 107 11.81 -3.38 -2.43
N TYR A 108 10.69 -2.89 -2.96
CA TYR A 108 9.44 -3.62 -3.11
C TYR A 108 9.28 -4.17 -4.53
N TYR A 109 9.02 -5.46 -4.62
CA TYR A 109 8.79 -6.21 -5.84
C TYR A 109 7.31 -6.60 -5.88
N LEU A 110 6.51 -5.77 -6.53
CA LEU A 110 5.06 -5.97 -6.65
C LEU A 110 4.80 -7.14 -7.60
N ILE A 111 4.21 -8.22 -7.09
CA ILE A 111 3.98 -9.44 -7.88
C ILE A 111 2.64 -9.30 -8.60
N THR A 112 2.65 -8.74 -9.80
CA THR A 112 1.40 -8.36 -10.51
C THR A 112 0.95 -9.38 -11.55
N LYS A 113 1.76 -10.41 -11.80
CA LYS A 113 1.46 -11.45 -12.79
C LYS A 113 2.18 -12.75 -12.51
N LYS A 114 1.64 -13.86 -13.01
CA LYS A 114 2.17 -15.20 -12.77
C LYS A 114 3.53 -15.42 -13.47
N THR A 115 3.63 -15.06 -14.74
CA THR A 115 4.84 -15.25 -15.55
C THR A 115 5.18 -13.99 -16.34
N TYR A 116 6.46 -13.81 -16.67
CA TYR A 116 6.97 -12.59 -17.31
C TYR A 116 6.27 -12.22 -18.65
N ASN A 117 5.77 -13.22 -19.39
CA ASN A 117 5.12 -13.07 -20.68
C ASN A 117 3.63 -12.74 -20.60
N LEU A 118 3.03 -12.81 -19.41
CA LEU A 118 1.65 -12.39 -19.19
C LEU A 118 1.56 -10.88 -18.95
N LYS A 119 0.34 -10.36 -18.99
CA LYS A 119 0.02 -8.98 -18.65
C LYS A 119 -0.61 -8.95 -17.26
N PRO A 120 -0.25 -7.98 -16.41
CA PRO A 120 -0.92 -7.81 -15.13
C PRO A 120 -2.35 -7.28 -15.32
N THR A 121 -3.18 -7.46 -14.30
CA THR A 121 -4.49 -6.81 -14.23
C THR A 121 -4.45 -5.63 -13.24
N TYR A 122 -5.42 -4.71 -13.35
CA TYR A 122 -5.57 -3.63 -12.37
C TYR A 122 -5.87 -4.15 -10.96
N ASP A 123 -6.58 -5.28 -10.86
CA ASP A 123 -6.90 -5.92 -9.59
C ASP A 123 -5.64 -6.49 -8.91
N ASP A 124 -4.80 -7.21 -9.67
CA ASP A 124 -3.54 -7.76 -9.14
C ASP A 124 -2.57 -6.65 -8.72
N LEU A 125 -2.50 -5.55 -9.50
CA LEU A 125 -1.73 -4.37 -9.13
C LEU A 125 -2.26 -3.76 -7.82
N THR A 126 -3.57 -3.59 -7.71
CA THR A 126 -4.21 -3.00 -6.52
C THR A 126 -3.94 -3.84 -5.28
N LYS A 127 -4.08 -5.17 -5.37
CA LYS A 127 -3.74 -6.10 -4.28
C LYS A 127 -2.27 -5.96 -3.87
N SER A 128 -1.36 -5.95 -4.85
CA SER A 128 0.08 -5.82 -4.58
C SER A 128 0.42 -4.50 -3.90
N LEU A 129 -0.22 -3.40 -4.32
CA LEU A 129 -0.04 -2.08 -3.70
C LEU A 129 -0.56 -2.05 -2.26
N ARG A 130 -1.68 -2.71 -1.96
CA ARG A 130 -2.20 -2.85 -0.59
C ARG A 130 -1.26 -3.67 0.29
N ALA A 131 -0.75 -4.80 -0.21
CA ALA A 131 0.23 -5.60 0.50
C ALA A 131 1.52 -4.82 0.80
N MET A 132 1.98 -4.01 -0.16
CA MET A 132 3.11 -3.09 0.03
C MET A 132 2.79 -2.02 1.09
N LYS A 133 1.62 -1.38 1.03
CA LYS A 133 1.19 -0.38 2.02
C LYS A 133 1.17 -0.97 3.43
N GLU A 134 0.70 -2.20 3.61
CA GLU A 134 0.73 -2.88 4.90
C GLU A 134 2.15 -3.09 5.42
N HIS A 135 3.09 -3.49 4.56
CA HIS A 135 4.49 -3.62 4.95
C HIS A 135 5.10 -2.26 5.30
N MET A 136 4.80 -1.23 4.51
CA MET A 136 5.25 0.14 4.75
C MET A 136 4.80 0.64 6.12
N ALA A 137 3.52 0.46 6.46
CA ALA A 137 2.97 0.83 7.77
C ALA A 137 3.68 0.10 8.92
N LYS A 138 3.86 -1.22 8.81
CA LYS A 138 4.55 -2.05 9.82
C LYS A 138 6.02 -1.65 10.03
N SER A 139 6.65 -1.15 8.97
CA SER A 139 8.08 -0.82 8.95
C SER A 139 8.36 0.67 9.15
N GLY A 140 7.33 1.50 9.36
CA GLY A 140 7.48 2.95 9.51
C GLY A 140 7.97 3.67 8.25
N VAL A 141 7.67 3.13 7.07
CA VAL A 141 8.08 3.70 5.78
C VAL A 141 6.98 4.62 5.25
N GLY A 142 7.28 5.92 5.16
CA GLY A 142 6.36 6.91 4.58
C GLY A 142 6.68 7.33 3.14
N LYS A 143 7.94 7.18 2.69
CA LYS A 143 8.39 7.73 1.40
C LYS A 143 8.69 6.64 0.38
N LEU A 144 8.10 6.79 -0.80
CA LEU A 144 8.22 5.83 -1.90
C LEU A 144 8.57 6.53 -3.22
N ALA A 145 9.59 6.03 -3.89
CA ALA A 145 9.93 6.40 -5.26
C ALA A 145 9.63 5.22 -6.21
N ILE A 146 8.87 5.48 -7.27
CA ILE A 146 8.43 4.45 -8.23
C ILE A 146 8.61 4.93 -9.67
N PRO A 147 8.77 4.03 -10.65
CA PRO A 147 8.56 4.37 -12.06
C PRO A 147 7.05 4.43 -12.36
N ARG A 148 6.68 4.62 -13.63
CA ARG A 148 5.31 4.33 -14.11
C ARG A 148 5.03 2.82 -14.06
N ILE A 149 4.70 2.32 -12.88
CA ILE A 149 4.52 0.90 -12.58
C ILE A 149 3.36 0.28 -13.39
N GLY A 150 3.53 -0.94 -13.87
CA GLY A 150 2.53 -1.66 -14.67
C GLY A 150 2.29 -1.08 -16.08
N CYS A 151 2.97 0.01 -16.46
CA CYS A 151 2.86 0.62 -17.78
C CYS A 151 3.95 0.10 -18.75
N GLY A 152 3.88 0.56 -20.00
CA GLY A 152 4.85 0.22 -21.05
C GLY A 152 4.72 -1.24 -21.48
N ILE A 153 5.71 -2.07 -21.17
CA ILE A 153 5.73 -3.50 -21.55
C ILE A 153 4.55 -4.26 -20.92
N ASP A 154 4.07 -3.83 -19.76
CA ASP A 154 2.94 -4.46 -19.05
C ASP A 154 1.57 -3.96 -19.53
N GLY A 155 1.51 -2.83 -20.25
CA GLY A 155 0.31 -2.40 -20.98
C GLY A 155 -0.82 -1.79 -20.16
N LEU A 156 -0.67 -1.54 -18.85
CA LEU A 156 -1.65 -0.77 -18.10
C LEU A 156 -1.56 0.73 -18.45
N GLU A 157 -2.69 1.42 -18.37
CA GLU A 157 -2.80 2.85 -18.64
C GLU A 157 -2.42 3.66 -17.41
N TRP A 158 -1.49 4.60 -17.57
CA TRP A 158 -0.95 5.38 -16.44
C TRP A 158 -2.03 6.16 -15.68
N GLY A 159 -3.02 6.73 -16.38
CA GLY A 159 -4.12 7.46 -15.74
C GLY A 159 -4.86 6.61 -14.70
N LYS A 160 -5.23 5.38 -15.08
CA LYS A 160 -5.90 4.41 -14.20
C LYS A 160 -4.99 3.93 -13.06
N VAL A 161 -3.70 3.68 -13.35
CA VAL A 161 -2.72 3.32 -12.32
C VAL A 161 -2.57 4.44 -11.28
N LYS A 162 -2.53 5.69 -11.74
CA LYS A 162 -2.44 6.87 -10.87
C LYS A 162 -3.69 7.03 -10.00
N GLU A 163 -4.87 6.79 -10.54
CA GLU A 163 -6.12 6.73 -9.76
C GLU A 163 -6.04 5.66 -8.66
N ILE A 164 -5.59 4.45 -9.00
CA ILE A 164 -5.41 3.37 -8.01
C ILE A 164 -4.41 3.76 -6.91
N LEU A 165 -3.28 4.39 -7.26
CA LEU A 165 -2.33 4.89 -6.27
C LEU A 165 -2.98 5.90 -5.32
N ASN A 166 -3.72 6.87 -5.85
CA ASN A 166 -4.44 7.85 -5.04
C ASN A 166 -5.54 7.19 -4.18
N THR A 167 -6.24 6.17 -4.68
CA THR A 167 -7.21 5.41 -3.86
C THR A 167 -6.53 4.62 -2.75
N VAL A 168 -5.38 4.00 -3.00
CA VAL A 168 -4.70 3.17 -2.00
C VAL A 168 -4.01 4.02 -0.94
N PHE A 169 -3.42 5.16 -1.31
CA PHE A 169 -2.58 5.95 -0.41
C PHE A 169 -3.17 7.32 -0.03
N GLY A 170 -4.10 7.87 -0.80
CA GLY A 170 -4.56 9.26 -0.65
C GLY A 170 -5.40 9.56 0.60
N GLU A 171 -5.92 8.55 1.28
CA GLU A 171 -6.60 8.74 2.58
C GLU A 171 -5.62 9.04 3.73
N ASP A 172 -4.35 8.68 3.58
CA ASP A 172 -3.34 8.80 4.63
C ASP A 172 -2.22 9.75 4.18
N SER A 173 -2.17 10.93 4.81
CA SER A 173 -1.19 11.97 4.53
C SER A 173 0.24 11.62 4.96
N ALA A 174 0.45 10.49 5.63
CA ALA A 174 1.77 10.00 6.00
C ALA A 174 2.58 9.45 4.80
N TYR A 175 1.93 9.17 3.66
CA TYR A 175 2.60 8.60 2.49
C TYR A 175 2.93 9.66 1.44
N GLU A 176 4.21 9.73 1.08
CA GLU A 176 4.71 10.49 -0.07
C GLU A 176 5.06 9.53 -1.21
N ILE A 177 4.40 9.68 -2.36
CA ILE A 177 4.69 8.89 -3.56
C ILE A 177 5.26 9.80 -4.65
N VAL A 178 6.48 9.51 -5.06
CA VAL A 178 7.19 10.21 -6.13
C VAL A 178 7.36 9.29 -7.31
N VAL A 179 6.75 9.66 -8.44
CA VAL A 179 6.86 8.92 -9.70
C VAL A 179 7.95 9.55 -10.55
N TYR A 180 8.91 8.75 -10.95
CA TYR A 180 10.00 9.14 -11.84
C TYR A 180 9.64 8.78 -13.29
N ASN A 181 9.47 9.82 -14.10
CA ASN A 181 9.29 9.74 -15.53
C ASN A 181 10.67 9.75 -16.18
N TYR A 182 11.12 8.57 -16.61
CA TYR A 182 12.44 8.42 -17.24
C TYR A 182 12.46 9.15 -18.58
N VAL A 183 13.37 10.11 -18.71
CA VAL A 183 13.69 10.78 -19.97
C VAL A 183 15.05 10.27 -20.42
N PRO A 184 15.12 9.45 -21.49
CA PRO A 184 16.42 9.05 -22.04
C PRO A 184 17.16 10.31 -22.52
N LYS A 185 18.41 10.46 -22.07
CA LYS A 185 19.33 11.48 -22.58
C LYS A 185 19.95 11.03 -23.89
#